data_AF-A0A7W6UFQ6-F1
#
_entry.id   AF-A0A7W6UFQ6-F1
#
_cell.length_a   1.000
_cell.length_b   1.000
_cell.length_c   1.000
_cell.angle_alpha   90.00
_cell.angle_beta   90.00
_cell.angle_gamma   90.00
#
_symmetry.space_group_name_H-M   'P 1'
#
loop_
_entity.id
_entity.type
_entity.pdbx_description
1 polymer ?
#
loop_
_entity_poly.entity_id
_entity_poly.type
_entity_poly.pdbx_seq_one_letter_code
_entity_poly.pdbx_strand_id
1 'polypeptide(L)' 'MTKVIIDAAKALDITVHDHVVISRDGHVSLKGLKLI' A
#
# COMPACT_ATOMS: atom_id res chain seq x y z
N MET A 1 -6.56 2.67 7.11
CA MET A 1 -5.68 1.52 7.41
C MET A 1 -4.30 1.67 6.76
N THR A 2 -4.17 1.86 5.43
CA THR A 2 -2.86 1.87 4.73
C THR A 2 -1.81 2.81 5.33
N LYS A 3 -2.16 4.07 5.63
CA LYS A 3 -1.23 5.02 6.27
C LYS A 3 -0.74 4.54 7.65
N VAL A 4 -1.61 3.93 8.45
CA VAL A 4 -1.25 3.37 9.77
C VAL A 4 -0.22 2.25 9.63
N ILE A 5 -0.38 1.38 8.62
CA ILE A 5 0.60 0.30 8.35
C ILE A 5 1.93 0.89 7.85
N ILE A 6 1.88 1.87 6.93
CA ILE A 6 3.09 2.56 6.45
C ILE A 6 3.86 3.17 7.61
N ASP A 7 3.15 3.86 8.51
CA ASP A 7 3.77 4.51 9.66
C ASP A 7 4.33 3.51 10.68
N ALA A 8 3.65 2.38 10.90
CA ALA A 8 4.19 1.30 11.72
C ALA A 8 5.45 0.66 11.11
N ALA A 9 5.48 0.46 9.80
CA ALA A 9 6.60 -0.17 9.08
C ALA A 9 7.89 0.67 9.14
N LYS A 10 7.77 2.01 9.19
CA LYS A 10 8.92 2.93 9.35
C LYS A 10 9.74 2.64 10.60
N ALA A 11 9.12 2.25 11.71
CA ALA A 11 9.82 1.94 12.95
C ALA A 11 10.71 0.67 12.85
N LEU A 12 10.45 -0.16 11.84
CA LEU A 12 11.15 -1.42 11.58
C LEU A 12 12.10 -1.32 10.38
N ASP A 13 12.28 -0.13 9.81
CA ASP A 13 13.02 0.09 8.56
C ASP A 13 12.46 -0.73 7.37
N ILE A 14 11.13 -0.93 7.36
CA ILE A 14 10.44 -1.67 6.29
C ILE A 14 9.74 -0.67 5.37
N THR A 15 10.04 -0.74 4.08
CA THR A 15 9.36 0.06 3.06
C THR A 15 8.10 -0.65 2.55
N VAL A 16 6.95 0.00 2.64
CA VAL A 16 5.72 -0.45 1.98
C VAL A 16 5.71 0.11 0.56
N HIS A 17 5.95 -0.75 -0.43
CA HIS A 17 6.09 -0.32 -1.82
C HIS A 17 4.78 0.06 -2.49
N ASP A 18 3.70 -0.65 -2.15
CA ASP A 18 2.37 -0.41 -2.69
C ASP A 18 1.30 -1.06 -1.81
N HIS A 19 0.06 -0.59 -1.96
CA HIS A 19 -1.11 -1.31 -1.51
C HIS A 19 -1.92 -1.67 -2.76
N VAL A 20 -2.00 -2.95 -3.05
CA VAL A 20 -2.73 -3.47 -4.21
C VAL A 20 -4.02 -4.12 -3.73
N VAL A 21 -5.15 -3.68 -4.26
CA VAL A 21 -6.46 -4.32 -4.06
C VAL A 21 -6.73 -5.25 -5.23
N ILE A 22 -6.89 -6.54 -4.96
CA ILE A 22 -7.15 -7.58 -5.97
C ILE A 22 -8.66 -7.89 -6.02
N SER A 23 -9.20 -8.09 -7.22
CA SER A 23 -10.54 -8.61 -7.47
C SER A 23 -10.48 -9.76 -8.49
N ARG A 24 -11.62 -10.39 -8.79
CA ARG A 24 -11.68 -11.47 -9.79
C ARG A 24 -11.21 -11.02 -11.17
N ASP A 25 -11.55 -9.80 -11.56
CA ASP A 25 -11.36 -9.28 -12.92
C ASP A 25 -10.13 -8.37 -13.03
N GLY A 26 -9.32 -8.25 -11.97
CA GLY A 26 -8.08 -7.48 -12.02
C GLY A 26 -7.58 -6.98 -10.67
N HIS A 27 -6.87 -5.86 -10.69
CA HIS A 27 -6.37 -5.21 -9.49
C HIS A 27 -6.24 -3.70 -9.66
N VAL A 28 -6.16 -3.00 -8.53
CA VAL A 28 -5.84 -1.57 -8.46
C VAL A 28 -4.66 -1.36 -7.54
N SER A 29 -3.68 -0.58 -8.02
CA SER A 29 -2.53 -0.11 -7.26
C SER A 29 -2.82 1.27 -6.68
N LEU A 30 -2.74 1.43 -5.36
CA LEU A 30 -2.90 2.73 -4.73
C LEU A 30 -1.75 3.67 -5.09
N LYS A 31 -0.53 3.16 -5.23
CA LYS A 31 0.62 3.94 -5.72
C LYS A 31 0.42 4.40 -7.17
N GLY A 32 -0.07 3.52 -8.04
CA GLY A 32 -0.37 3.84 -9.44
C GLY A 32 -1.46 4.92 -9.57
N LEU A 33 -2.41 4.93 -8.65
CA LEU A 33 -3.43 5.98 -8.53
C LEU A 33 -2.95 7.25 -7.79
N LYS A 34 -1.69 7.28 -7.31
CA LYS A 34 -1.10 8.38 -6.51
C LYS A 34 -1.87 8.67 -5.22
N LEU A 35 -2.39 7.63 -4.59
CA LEU A 35 -3.13 7.73 -3.31
C LEU A 35 -2.25 7.46 -2.09
N ILE A 36 -1.02 6.98 -2.30
CA ILE A 36 0.03 6.75 -1.30
C ILE A 36 1.39 7.16 -1.84
#